data_AF-A0A918QD41-F1
#
_entry.id   AF-A0A918QD41-F1
#
_cell.length_a   1.000
_cell.length_b   1.000
_cell.length_c   1.000
_cell.angle_alpha   90.00
_cell.angle_beta   90.00
_cell.angle_gamma   90.00
#
_symmetry.space_group_name_H-M   'P 1'
#
loop_
_entity.id
_entity.type
_entity.pdbx_description
1 polymer ?
#
loop_
_entity_poly.entity_id
_entity_poly.type
_entity_poly.pdbx_seq_one_letter_code
_entity_poly.pdbx_strand_id
1 'polypeptide(L)'
;MATGGGDRQGGPGSDKYPIEITDEMRQAMDTARRQGLQRDLRTLAADIRADAEGRYDSAEPGWQAGVEWTLRWIENTASQLTQGTP
;
A
#
# COMPACT_ATOMS: atom_id res chain seq x y z
N MET A 1 6.65 57.99 30.11
CA MET A 1 7.19 57.30 31.31
C MET A 1 6.17 56.28 31.79
N ALA A 2 6.66 55.16 32.36
CA ALA A 2 5.99 53.87 32.67
C ALA A 2 5.73 53.00 31.41
N THR A 3 6.49 51.97 30.98
CA THR A 3 7.24 50.82 31.56
C THR A 3 6.41 49.75 32.28
N GLY A 4 6.52 48.51 31.77
CA GLY A 4 6.05 47.23 32.34
C GLY A 4 5.24 46.45 31.31
N GLY A 5 5.73 45.42 30.62
CA GLY A 5 6.51 44.29 31.14
C GLY A 5 5.56 43.10 31.23
N GLY A 6 5.61 42.20 30.25
CA GLY A 6 4.64 41.12 30.10
C GLY A 6 5.02 40.22 28.94
N ASP A 7 6.16 39.56 29.10
CA ASP A 7 6.75 38.59 28.22
C ASP A 7 5.74 37.52 27.77
N ARG A 8 5.26 37.65 26.54
CA ARG A 8 4.60 36.53 25.84
C ARG A 8 5.68 35.66 25.18
N GLN A 9 6.61 35.15 26.00
CA GLN A 9 7.42 33.99 25.64
C GLN A 9 6.53 32.77 25.83
N GLY A 10 5.88 32.36 24.74
CA GLY A 10 5.08 31.15 24.64
C GLY A 10 5.54 30.31 23.45
N GLY A 11 6.82 29.95 23.43
CA GLY A 11 7.35 28.84 22.65
C GLY A 11 8.50 28.21 23.45
N PRO A 12 8.87 26.94 23.28
CA PRO A 12 8.37 25.93 22.34
C PRO A 12 7.80 24.69 23.07
N GLY A 13 6.60 24.26 22.70
CA GLY A 13 6.02 22.97 23.12
C GLY A 13 6.04 21.95 21.98
N SER A 14 7.09 21.94 21.17
CA SER A 14 7.27 21.03 20.02
C SER A 14 7.87 19.69 20.45
N ASP A 15 7.32 19.08 21.50
CA ASP A 15 7.96 17.98 22.22
C ASP A 15 7.10 16.72 22.30
N LYS A 16 6.40 16.34 21.21
CA LYS A 16 5.82 14.97 21.13
C LYS A 16 5.34 14.40 19.78
N TYR A 17 5.88 14.82 18.64
CA TYR A 17 5.85 13.96 17.45
C TYR A 17 7.22 13.99 16.78
N PRO A 18 7.81 12.84 16.43
CA PRO A 18 9.04 12.84 15.65
C PRO A 18 8.71 13.54 14.32
N ILE A 19 9.38 14.66 14.06
CA ILE A 19 9.52 15.38 12.77
C ILE A 19 8.30 15.16 11.85
N GLU A 20 7.34 16.08 11.87
CA GLU A 20 6.09 16.03 11.09
C GLU A 20 6.34 15.51 9.67
N ILE A 21 5.92 14.26 9.41
CA ILE A 21 5.93 13.69 8.06
C ILE A 21 5.05 14.59 7.20
N THR A 22 5.65 15.28 6.23
CA THR A 22 4.92 16.16 5.32
C THR A 22 3.90 15.36 4.53
N ASP A 23 2.84 16.03 4.05
CA ASP A 23 1.84 15.38 3.20
C ASP A 23 2.48 14.76 1.95
N GLU A 24 3.53 15.39 1.43
CA GLU A 24 4.34 14.88 0.31
C GLU A 24 5.04 13.56 0.68
N MET A 25 5.66 13.48 1.86
CA MET A 25 6.29 12.25 2.34
C MET A 25 5.26 11.15 2.60
N ARG A 26 4.08 11.50 3.12
CA ARG A 26 2.96 10.57 3.31
C ARG A 26 2.45 10.03 1.98
N GLN A 27 2.27 10.91 0.99
CA GLN A 27 1.86 10.54 -0.36
C GLN A 27 2.93 9.64 -1.02
N ALA A 28 4.21 10.00 -0.93
CA ALA A 28 5.30 9.20 -1.48
C ALA A 28 5.36 7.81 -0.85
N MET A 29 5.16 7.71 0.48
CA MET A 29 5.10 6.43 1.18
C MET A 29 3.92 5.57 0.73
N ASP A 30 2.73 6.16 0.60
CA ASP A 30 1.53 5.46 0.16
C ASP A 30 1.62 5.02 -1.30
N THR A 31 2.21 5.84 -2.18
CA THR A 31 2.53 5.46 -3.56
C THR A 31 3.53 4.30 -3.60
N ALA A 32 4.62 4.37 -2.82
CA ALA A 32 5.62 3.30 -2.76
C ALA A 32 4.99 1.98 -2.25
N ARG A 33 4.15 2.05 -1.22
CA ARG A 33 3.40 0.89 -0.71
C ARG A 33 2.50 0.28 -1.78
N ARG A 34 1.72 1.10 -2.49
CA ARG A 34 0.81 0.64 -3.54
C ARG A 34 1.56 -0.02 -4.69
N GLN A 35 2.64 0.61 -5.15
CA GLN A 35 3.49 0.07 -6.22
C GLN A 35 4.18 -1.24 -5.82
N GLY A 36 4.71 -1.31 -4.60
CA GLY A 36 5.32 -2.53 -4.06
C GLY A 36 4.33 -3.68 -4.01
N LEU A 37 3.18 -3.46 -3.36
CA LEU A 37 2.13 -4.49 -3.26
C LEU A 37 1.60 -4.92 -4.62
N GLN A 38 1.42 -3.98 -5.55
CA GLN A 38 1.02 -4.29 -6.92
C GLN A 38 2.02 -5.20 -7.63
N ARG A 39 3.32 -4.95 -7.47
CA ARG A 39 4.39 -5.79 -8.04
C ARG A 39 4.39 -7.18 -7.41
N ASP A 40 4.26 -7.26 -6.09
CA ASP A 40 4.26 -8.52 -5.36
C ASP A 40 3.06 -9.38 -5.74
N LEU A 41 1.88 -8.78 -5.87
CA LEU A 41 0.67 -9.45 -6.34
C LEU A 41 0.83 -10.00 -7.77
N ARG A 42 1.43 -9.24 -8.68
CA ARG A 42 1.71 -9.75 -10.04
C ARG A 42 2.69 -10.91 -10.05
N THR A 43 3.69 -10.87 -9.17
CA THR A 43 4.65 -11.97 -9.01
C THR A 43 3.94 -13.21 -8.48
N LEU A 44 3.12 -13.05 -7.44
CA LEU A 44 2.31 -14.14 -6.89
C LEU A 44 1.38 -14.77 -7.92
N ALA A 45 0.74 -13.97 -8.78
CA ALA A 45 -0.10 -14.51 -9.86
C ALA A 45 0.71 -15.37 -10.84
N ALA A 46 1.93 -14.96 -11.18
CA ALA A 46 2.81 -15.73 -12.06
C ALA A 46 3.24 -17.06 -11.38
N ASP A 47 3.61 -17.01 -10.11
CA ASP A 47 4.02 -18.19 -9.34
C ASP A 47 2.87 -19.20 -9.21
N ILE A 48 1.65 -18.73 -8.92
CA ILE A 48 0.45 -19.58 -8.86
C ILE A 48 0.18 -20.24 -10.21
N ARG A 49 0.28 -19.51 -11.32
CA ARG A 49 0.09 -20.07 -12.66
C ARG A 49 1.12 -21.16 -12.97
N ALA A 50 2.39 -20.91 -12.62
CA ALA A 50 3.47 -21.87 -12.84
C ALA A 50 3.30 -23.15 -12.00
N ASP A 51 2.92 -23.02 -10.72
CA ASP A 51 2.60 -24.17 -9.86
C ASP A 51 1.39 -24.95 -10.39
N ALA A 52 0.39 -24.22 -10.90
CA ALA A 52 -0.84 -24.81 -11.38
C ALA A 52 -0.69 -25.53 -12.73
N GLU A 53 0.19 -25.06 -13.62
CA GLU A 53 0.36 -25.57 -14.99
C GLU A 53 0.63 -27.09 -15.02
N GLY A 54 1.47 -27.60 -14.11
CA GLY A 54 1.79 -29.04 -14.02
C GLY A 54 0.65 -29.93 -13.52
N ARG A 55 -0.41 -29.34 -12.97
CA ARG A 55 -1.54 -30.06 -12.36
C ARG A 55 -2.87 -29.72 -13.02
N TYR A 56 -2.91 -28.69 -13.85
CA TYR A 56 -4.15 -28.08 -14.31
C TYR A 56 -5.04 -29.08 -15.04
N ASP A 57 -4.53 -29.76 -16.06
CA ASP A 57 -5.30 -30.68 -16.89
C ASP A 57 -5.75 -31.96 -16.16
N SER A 58 -5.13 -32.28 -15.02
CA SER A 58 -5.42 -33.48 -14.22
C SER A 58 -6.13 -33.16 -12.90
N ALA A 59 -6.38 -31.88 -12.61
CA ALA A 59 -6.97 -31.46 -11.36
C ALA A 59 -8.50 -31.55 -11.39
N GLU A 60 -9.08 -31.80 -10.22
CA GLU A 60 -10.53 -31.75 -10.03
C GLU A 60 -11.08 -30.36 -10.44
N PRO A 61 -12.28 -30.30 -11.07
CA PRO A 61 -12.84 -29.03 -11.56
C PRO A 61 -12.97 -27.94 -10.48
N GLY A 62 -13.25 -28.34 -9.23
CA GLY A 62 -13.32 -27.41 -8.10
C GLY A 62 -11.98 -26.78 -7.76
N TRP A 63 -10.88 -27.50 -7.94
CA TRP A 63 -9.53 -26.97 -7.74
C TRP A 63 -9.18 -25.96 -8.83
N GLN A 64 -9.46 -26.27 -10.10
CA GLN A 64 -9.24 -25.35 -11.23
C GLN A 64 -10.01 -24.04 -11.02
N ALA A 65 -11.30 -24.13 -10.68
CA ALA A 65 -12.14 -22.98 -10.39
C ALA A 65 -11.61 -22.14 -9.22
N GLY A 66 -11.02 -22.78 -8.21
CA GLY A 66 -10.35 -22.10 -7.10
C GLY A 66 -9.15 -21.28 -7.56
N VAL A 67 -8.27 -21.86 -8.38
CA VAL A 67 -7.10 -21.17 -8.95
C VAL A 67 -7.54 -19.97 -9.79
N GLU A 68 -8.51 -20.16 -10.69
CA GLU A 68 -9.03 -19.07 -11.53
C GLU A 68 -9.66 -17.94 -10.70
N TRP A 69 -10.40 -18.29 -9.65
CA TRP A 69 -10.98 -17.31 -8.73
C TRP A 69 -9.89 -16.50 -8.02
N THR A 70 -8.85 -17.17 -7.51
CA THR A 70 -7.72 -16.50 -6.84
C THR A 70 -6.95 -15.59 -7.80
N LEU A 71 -6.62 -16.05 -9.01
CA LEU A 71 -5.90 -15.25 -9.99
C LEU A 71 -6.68 -13.97 -10.36
N ARG A 72 -7.98 -14.10 -10.58
CA ARG A 72 -8.86 -12.96 -10.88
C ARG A 72 -8.96 -11.98 -9.71
N TRP A 73 -8.96 -12.46 -8.47
CA TRP A 73 -8.91 -11.58 -7.31
C TRP A 73 -7.60 -10.77 -7.27
N ILE A 74 -6.46 -11.43 -7.45
CA ILE A 74 -5.13 -10.78 -7.47
C ILE A 74 -5.04 -9.71 -8.57
N GLU A 75 -5.49 -10.03 -9.78
CA GLU A 75 -5.48 -9.10 -10.92
C GLU A 75 -6.34 -7.86 -10.68
N ASN A 76 -7.53 -8.05 -10.11
CA ASN A 76 -8.43 -6.96 -9.76
C ASN A 76 -7.82 -6.06 -8.68
N THR A 77 -7.24 -6.64 -7.62
CA THR A 77 -6.58 -5.88 -6.56
C THR A 77 -5.37 -5.11 -7.08
N ALA A 78 -4.52 -5.75 -7.89
CA ALA A 78 -3.36 -5.07 -8.49
C ALA A 78 -3.78 -3.91 -9.42
N SER A 79 -4.89 -4.05 -10.14
CA SER A 79 -5.44 -3.00 -11.01
C SER A 79 -5.99 -1.82 -10.19
N GLN A 80 -6.71 -2.09 -9.10
CA GLN A 80 -7.23 -1.04 -8.20
C GLN A 80 -6.10 -0.24 -7.54
N LEU A 81 -4.99 -0.88 -7.19
CA LEU A 81 -3.79 -0.21 -6.67
C LEU A 81 -3.14 0.76 -7.69
N THR A 82 -3.44 0.58 -8.99
CA THR A 82 -2.98 1.47 -10.08
C THR A 82 -3.93 2.63 -10.33
N GLN A 83 -5.24 2.40 -10.18
CA GLN A 83 -6.29 3.35 -10.52
C GLN A 83 -6.49 4.45 -9.46
N GLY A 84 -5.90 4.31 -8.27
CA GLY A 84 -5.92 5.32 -7.22
C GLY A 84 -4.92 6.46 -7.44
N THR A 85 -5.04 7.20 -8.52
CA THR A 85 -4.65 8.64 -8.51
C THR A 85 -5.86 9.43 -8.00
N PRO A 86 -5.64 10.52 -7.23
CA PRO A 86 -6.68 11.21 -6.46
C PRO A 86 -7.95 11.56 -7.25
#